data_AF-A0A507BQD4-F1
#
_entry.id   AF-A0A507BQD4-F1
#
_cell.length_a   1.000
_cell.length_b   1.000
_cell.length_c   1.000
_cell.angle_alpha   90.00
_cell.angle_beta   90.00
_cell.angle_gamma   90.00
#
_symmetry.space_group_name_H-M   'P 1'
#
loop_
_entity.id
_entity.type
_entity.pdbx_description
1 polymer ?
#
loop_
_entity_poly.entity_id
_entity_poly.type
_entity_poly.pdbx_seq_one_letter_code
_entity_poly.pdbx_strand_id
1 'polypeptide(L)'
;MAADQTSYINYIKPLILALELDAPHVLSIIDTKDDWYFKIHPQRMVPALKDSDPETGDTVIVFESTACLQYLGERFDKDGKWVGRNASEKGRILAWTSYQTAALGLKKDTLRQWDILEKRLAESGQAYIALKDRPTIADISYLPFSMPYMFNLFGVSIHDWPHIDKWSEKMLGRQAVRTVLEQAPRFGHDV
;
A
#
# COMPACT_ATOMS: atom_id res chain seq x y z
N MET A 1 21.94 -8.07 3.72
CA MET A 1 21.29 -7.89 5.04
C MET A 1 19.87 -8.38 4.88
N ALA A 2 19.40 -9.25 5.76
CA ALA A 2 17.99 -9.68 5.76
C ALA A 2 17.08 -8.44 5.79
N ALA A 3 16.03 -8.44 4.98
CA ALA A 3 14.94 -7.49 5.15
C ALA A 3 14.48 -7.60 6.61
N ASP A 4 14.58 -6.51 7.38
CA ASP A 4 13.95 -6.50 8.69
C ASP A 4 12.43 -6.73 8.50
N GLN A 5 11.74 -7.22 9.52
CA GLN A 5 10.32 -7.59 9.41
C GLN A 5 9.41 -6.40 9.02
N THR A 6 9.93 -5.17 9.05
CA THR A 6 9.28 -3.93 8.64
C THR A 6 9.59 -3.50 7.20
N SER A 7 10.64 -4.06 6.59
CA SER A 7 11.19 -3.65 5.30
C SER A 7 10.24 -3.93 4.13
N TYR A 8 9.36 -4.93 4.23
CA TYR A 8 8.43 -5.27 3.16
C TYR A 8 7.10 -4.54 3.16
N ILE A 9 6.71 -3.96 4.31
CA ILE A 9 5.39 -3.37 4.53
C ILE A 9 5.07 -2.27 3.50
N ASN A 10 6.07 -1.48 3.11
CA ASN A 10 5.86 -0.39 2.14
C ASN A 10 5.91 -0.85 0.69
N TYR A 11 6.80 -1.79 0.33
CA TYR A 11 6.95 -2.17 -1.07
C TYR A 11 5.85 -3.12 -1.56
N ILE A 12 5.16 -3.84 -0.66
CA ILE A 12 4.04 -4.70 -1.08
C ILE A 12 2.84 -3.89 -1.59
N LYS A 13 2.68 -2.63 -1.16
CA LYS A 13 1.56 -1.76 -1.58
C LYS A 13 1.44 -1.64 -3.11
N PRO A 14 2.46 -1.12 -3.83
CA PRO A 14 2.38 -1.03 -5.29
C PRO A 14 2.32 -2.40 -5.99
N LEU A 15 2.92 -3.45 -5.42
CA LEU A 15 2.83 -4.80 -6.01
C LEU A 15 1.40 -5.34 -5.96
N ILE A 16 0.70 -5.14 -4.84
CA ILE A 16 -0.71 -5.52 -4.71
C ILE A 16 -1.53 -4.79 -5.79
N LEU A 17 -1.36 -3.47 -5.92
CA LEU A 17 -2.13 -2.70 -6.89
C LEU A 17 -1.79 -3.10 -8.34
N ALA A 18 -0.52 -3.37 -8.66
CA ALA A 18 -0.14 -3.82 -9.99
C ALA A 18 -0.85 -5.13 -10.38
N LEU A 19 -0.96 -6.09 -9.46
CA LEU A 19 -1.71 -7.33 -9.69
C LEU A 19 -3.23 -7.10 -9.76
N GLU A 20 -3.79 -6.21 -8.94
CA GLU A 20 -5.22 -5.87 -8.99
C GLU A 20 -5.64 -5.16 -10.29
N LEU A 21 -4.70 -4.49 -10.95
CA LEU A 21 -4.88 -3.79 -12.22
C LEU A 21 -4.48 -4.62 -13.44
N ASP A 22 -3.96 -5.83 -13.25
CA ASP A 22 -3.29 -6.62 -14.31
C ASP A 22 -2.24 -5.79 -15.06
N ALA A 23 -1.53 -4.92 -14.33
CA ALA A 23 -0.56 -4.01 -14.90
C ALA A 23 0.69 -4.80 -15.35
N PRO A 24 1.15 -4.66 -16.61
CA PRO A 24 2.38 -5.29 -17.04
C PRO A 24 3.57 -4.68 -16.28
N HIS A 25 4.35 -5.51 -15.59
CA HIS A 25 5.48 -5.06 -14.79
C HIS A 25 6.59 -6.10 -14.72
N VAL A 26 7.80 -5.63 -14.42
CA VAL A 26 8.97 -6.47 -14.10
C VAL A 26 9.41 -6.12 -12.69
N LEU A 27 9.52 -7.14 -11.82
CA LEU A 27 10.05 -6.97 -10.48
C LEU A 27 11.59 -6.98 -10.52
N SER A 28 12.21 -5.90 -10.09
CA SER A 28 13.66 -5.82 -9.89
C SER A 28 13.99 -5.93 -8.41
N ILE A 29 14.61 -7.03 -8.00
CA ILE A 29 15.16 -7.21 -6.66
C ILE A 29 16.58 -6.62 -6.68
N ILE A 30 16.84 -5.65 -5.80
CA ILE A 30 18.06 -4.84 -5.83
C ILE A 30 18.76 -4.84 -4.47
N ASP A 31 20.09 -4.63 -4.47
CA ASP A 31 20.78 -4.14 -3.28
C ASP A 31 20.67 -2.61 -3.27
N THR A 32 20.00 -2.05 -2.26
CA THR A 32 19.81 -0.60 -2.15
C THR A 32 21.13 0.16 -1.90
N LYS A 33 22.23 -0.55 -1.61
CA LYS A 33 23.56 0.04 -1.45
C LYS A 33 24.30 0.24 -2.77
N ASP A 34 23.82 -0.34 -3.87
CA ASP A 34 24.46 -0.17 -5.17
C ASP A 34 24.46 1.31 -5.62
N ASP A 35 25.60 1.77 -6.14
CA ASP A 35 25.82 3.17 -6.52
C ASP A 35 24.83 3.68 -7.59
N TRP A 36 24.36 2.79 -8.47
CA TRP A 36 23.41 3.17 -9.50
C TRP A 36 22.03 3.51 -8.91
N TYR A 37 21.66 2.94 -7.75
CA TYR A 37 20.34 3.12 -7.15
C TYR A 37 20.13 4.51 -6.54
N PHE A 38 21.22 5.24 -6.25
CA PHE A 38 21.13 6.65 -5.83
C PHE A 38 20.46 7.54 -6.87
N LYS A 39 20.54 7.18 -8.16
CA LYS A 39 19.85 7.89 -9.24
C LYS A 39 18.35 7.61 -9.27
N ILE A 40 17.90 6.55 -8.59
CA ILE A 40 16.50 6.13 -8.53
C ILE A 40 15.82 6.66 -7.27
N HIS A 41 16.43 6.47 -6.10
CA HIS A 41 15.82 6.88 -4.83
C HIS A 41 16.81 7.69 -4.00
N PRO A 42 16.50 8.95 -3.63
CA PRO A 42 17.44 9.84 -2.93
C PRO A 42 17.86 9.29 -1.56
N GLN A 43 16.99 8.55 -0.88
CA GLN A 43 17.28 7.88 0.40
C GLN A 43 17.60 6.38 0.27
N ARG A 44 17.72 5.84 -0.95
CA ARG A 44 17.94 4.40 -1.19
C ARG A 44 16.91 3.48 -0.52
N MET A 45 15.64 3.86 -0.56
CA MET A 45 14.54 3.06 -0.02
C MET A 45 13.72 2.42 -1.14
N VAL A 46 12.91 1.44 -0.77
CA VAL A 46 11.89 0.83 -1.63
C VAL A 46 10.51 1.09 -1.02
N PRO A 47 9.44 1.17 -1.83
CA PRO A 47 9.41 0.96 -3.27
C PRO A 47 9.88 2.17 -4.09
N ALA A 48 10.30 1.89 -5.32
CA ALA A 48 10.40 2.86 -6.41
C ALA A 48 9.94 2.18 -7.71
N LEU A 49 9.29 2.95 -8.58
CA LEU A 49 8.89 2.56 -9.93
C LEU A 49 9.73 3.31 -10.94
N LYS A 50 10.04 2.64 -12.05
CA LYS A 50 10.59 3.26 -13.25
C LYS A 50 9.69 2.89 -14.41
N ASP A 51 9.17 3.89 -15.11
CA ASP A 51 8.33 3.69 -16.29
C ASP A 51 8.80 4.60 -17.43
N SER A 52 8.46 4.21 -18.65
CA SER A 52 8.62 5.03 -19.84
C SER A 52 7.23 5.47 -20.30
N ASP A 53 6.99 6.78 -20.33
CA ASP A 53 5.77 7.32 -20.88
C ASP A 53 5.75 7.09 -22.40
N PRO A 54 4.80 6.33 -22.96
CA PRO A 54 4.75 6.09 -24.40
C PRO A 54 4.24 7.30 -25.20
N GLU A 55 3.59 8.27 -24.54
CA GLU A 55 3.07 9.47 -25.18
C GLU A 55 4.16 10.53 -25.33
N THR A 56 4.94 10.76 -24.28
CA THR A 56 6.02 11.78 -24.31
C THR A 56 7.41 11.19 -24.62
N GLY A 57 7.61 9.90 -24.38
CA GLY A 57 8.92 9.25 -24.44
C GLY A 57 9.78 9.47 -23.19
N ASP A 58 9.27 10.19 -22.18
CA ASP A 58 10.03 10.47 -20.96
C ASP A 58 10.16 9.24 -20.07
N THR A 59 11.32 9.10 -19.42
CA THR A 59 11.48 8.14 -18.33
C THR A 59 11.14 8.83 -17.02
N VAL A 60 10.17 8.28 -16.29
CA VAL A 60 9.80 8.75 -14.95
C VAL A 60 10.30 7.77 -13.89
N ILE A 61 10.73 8.34 -12.76
CA ILE A 61 11.03 7.60 -11.54
C ILE A 61 10.05 8.07 -10.48
N VAL A 62 9.28 7.15 -9.93
CA VAL A 62 8.27 7.42 -8.90
C VAL A 62 8.70 6.70 -7.63
N PHE A 63 9.08 7.46 -6.62
CA PHE A 63 9.38 6.94 -5.29
C PHE A 63 8.32 7.44 -4.29
N GLU A 64 8.32 6.87 -3.08
CA GLU A 64 7.25 6.98 -2.08
C GLU A 64 6.05 6.08 -2.44
N SER A 65 5.64 5.24 -1.49
CA SER A 65 4.65 4.18 -1.72
C SER A 65 3.27 4.68 -2.10
N THR A 66 2.81 5.82 -1.56
CA THR A 66 1.53 6.43 -1.94
C THR A 66 1.61 7.06 -3.33
N ALA A 67 2.71 7.74 -3.66
CA ALA A 67 2.93 8.23 -5.03
C ALA A 67 2.98 7.07 -6.04
N CYS A 68 3.60 5.95 -5.70
CA CYS A 68 3.60 4.73 -6.52
C CYS A 68 2.17 4.21 -6.76
N LEU A 69 1.34 4.14 -5.72
CA LEU A 69 -0.07 3.72 -5.85
C LEU A 69 -0.86 4.67 -6.76
N GLN A 70 -0.70 5.99 -6.58
CA GLN A 70 -1.38 6.97 -7.41
C GLN A 70 -0.93 6.87 -8.87
N TYR A 71 0.37 6.72 -9.11
CA TYR A 71 0.92 6.59 -10.46
C TYR A 71 0.38 5.35 -11.18
N LEU A 72 0.42 4.18 -10.55
CA LEU A 72 -0.15 2.94 -11.12
C LEU A 72 -1.65 3.10 -11.41
N GLY A 73 -2.38 3.77 -10.53
CA GLY A 73 -3.78 4.08 -10.75
C GLY A 73 -4.01 4.97 -11.97
N GLU A 74 -3.31 6.10 -12.07
CA GLU A 74 -3.42 6.98 -13.25
C GLU A 74 -3.04 6.24 -14.55
N ARG A 75 -2.03 5.36 -14.48
CA ARG A 75 -1.53 4.63 -15.63
C ARG A 75 -2.46 3.49 -16.08
N PHE A 76 -3.03 2.72 -15.15
CA PHE A 76 -3.69 1.45 -15.46
C PHE A 76 -5.14 1.30 -14.94
N ASP A 77 -5.62 2.13 -14.00
CA ASP A 77 -6.99 2.08 -13.45
C ASP A 77 -8.01 2.79 -14.36
N LYS A 78 -8.21 2.26 -15.57
CA LYS A 78 -8.97 2.94 -16.64
C LYS A 78 -10.44 3.22 -16.29
N ASP A 79 -11.04 2.45 -15.39
CA ASP A 79 -12.43 2.62 -14.96
C ASP A 79 -12.56 3.40 -13.63
N GLY A 80 -11.46 3.87 -13.06
CA GLY A 80 -11.43 4.61 -11.80
C GLY A 80 -11.88 3.79 -10.59
N LYS A 81 -11.78 2.45 -10.66
CA LYS A 81 -12.19 1.56 -9.57
C LYS A 81 -11.37 1.79 -8.30
N TRP A 82 -10.06 1.96 -8.44
CA TRP A 82 -9.09 2.08 -7.36
C TRP A 82 -8.72 3.51 -6.99
N VAL A 83 -8.68 4.44 -7.95
CA VAL A 83 -8.34 5.85 -7.71
C VAL A 83 -9.55 6.79 -7.74
N GLY A 84 -10.73 6.31 -8.15
CA GLY A 84 -11.97 7.05 -8.14
C GLY A 84 -12.38 7.60 -9.50
N ARG A 85 -13.69 7.67 -9.73
CA ARG A 85 -14.30 7.97 -11.04
C ARG A 85 -14.59 9.45 -11.25
N ASN A 86 -14.61 10.22 -10.17
CA ASN A 86 -14.92 11.65 -10.19
C ASN A 86 -14.17 12.37 -9.07
N ALA A 87 -14.21 13.70 -9.08
CA ALA A 87 -13.51 14.53 -8.10
C ALA A 87 -13.88 14.20 -6.65
N SER A 88 -15.13 13.83 -6.36
CA SER A 88 -15.54 13.49 -4.99
C SER A 88 -14.92 12.18 -4.52
N GLU A 89 -14.93 11.14 -5.34
CA GLU A 89 -14.29 9.87 -5.01
C GLU A 89 -12.77 10.05 -4.89
N LYS A 90 -12.14 10.69 -5.89
CA LYS A 90 -10.70 10.99 -5.89
C LYS A 90 -10.28 11.75 -4.63
N GLY A 91 -11.05 12.78 -4.24
CA GLY A 91 -10.78 13.57 -3.04
C GLY A 91 -10.85 12.76 -1.75
N ARG A 92 -11.85 11.88 -1.59
CA ARG A 92 -11.97 11.00 -0.40
C ARG A 92 -10.82 9.99 -0.35
N ILE A 93 -10.51 9.36 -1.48
CA ILE A 93 -9.44 8.36 -1.59
C ILE A 93 -8.10 9.01 -1.25
N LEU A 94 -7.80 10.16 -1.85
CA LEU A 94 -6.58 10.91 -1.59
C LEU A 94 -6.49 11.32 -0.11
N ALA A 95 -7.58 11.83 0.49
CA ALA A 95 -7.58 12.22 1.90
C ALA A 95 -7.19 11.06 2.83
N TRP A 96 -7.81 9.89 2.66
CA TRP A 96 -7.50 8.73 3.49
C TRP A 96 -6.11 8.17 3.23
N THR A 97 -5.68 8.11 1.96
CA THR A 97 -4.35 7.61 1.58
C THR A 97 -3.25 8.52 2.12
N SER A 98 -3.39 9.84 1.99
CA SER A 98 -2.44 10.82 2.55
C SER A 98 -2.45 10.82 4.08
N TYR A 99 -3.60 10.63 4.71
CA TYR A 99 -3.69 10.49 6.18
C TYR A 99 -2.90 9.27 6.67
N GLN A 100 -2.86 8.18 5.89
CA GLN A 100 -2.06 7.00 6.20
C GLN A 100 -0.59 7.35 6.31
N THR A 101 -0.06 7.93 5.23
CA THR A 101 1.35 8.28 5.08
C THR A 101 1.81 9.29 6.12
N ALA A 102 0.99 10.31 6.41
CA ALA A 102 1.32 11.37 7.35
C ALA A 102 1.36 10.90 8.82
N ALA A 103 0.65 9.82 9.15
CA ALA A 103 0.57 9.28 10.52
C ALA A 103 1.57 8.14 10.80
N LEU A 104 2.46 7.83 9.86
CA LEU A 104 3.55 6.88 10.08
C LEU A 104 4.66 7.52 10.92
N GLY A 105 5.07 6.84 12.00
CA GLY A 105 6.16 7.34 12.85
C GLY A 105 6.28 6.60 14.17
N LEU A 106 5.62 7.10 15.22
CA LEU A 106 5.72 6.54 16.57
C LEU A 106 4.58 5.56 16.85
N LYS A 107 4.83 4.60 17.75
CA LYS A 107 3.81 3.63 18.19
C LYS A 107 2.48 4.28 18.59
N LYS A 108 2.52 5.41 19.31
CA LYS A 108 1.32 6.15 19.73
C LYS A 108 0.51 6.70 18.55
N ASP A 109 1.18 7.07 17.45
CA ASP A 109 0.54 7.64 16.27
C ASP A 109 -0.16 6.53 15.47
N THR A 110 0.47 5.35 15.39
CA THR A 110 -0.15 4.13 14.83
C THR A 110 -1.39 3.69 15.62
N LEU A 111 -1.32 3.64 16.95
CA LEU A 111 -2.48 3.29 17.78
C LEU A 111 -3.64 4.28 17.57
N ARG A 112 -3.34 5.58 17.54
CA ARG A 112 -4.34 6.62 17.25
C ARG A 112 -4.94 6.47 15.85
N GLN A 113 -4.12 6.09 14.86
CA GLN A 113 -4.60 5.81 13.52
C GLN A 113 -5.56 4.61 13.50
N TRP A 114 -5.26 3.54 14.23
CA TRP A 114 -6.18 2.40 14.37
C TRP A 114 -7.49 2.81 15.06
N ASP A 115 -7.46 3.64 16.10
CA ASP A 115 -8.71 4.14 16.73
C ASP A 115 -9.60 4.93 15.76
N ILE A 116 -8.99 5.70 14.86
CA ILE A 116 -9.71 6.47 13.85
C ILE A 116 -10.23 5.56 12.74
N LEU A 117 -9.40 4.61 12.29
CA LEU A 117 -9.77 3.64 11.27
C LEU A 117 -10.92 2.73 11.74
N GLU A 118 -10.91 2.31 12.99
CA GLU A 118 -11.97 1.52 13.60
C GLU A 118 -13.30 2.28 13.63
N LYS A 119 -13.30 3.54 14.08
CA LYS A 119 -14.50 4.40 14.03
C LYS A 119 -15.00 4.59 12.61
N ARG A 120 -14.09 4.74 11.65
CA ARG A 120 -14.43 4.84 10.23
C ARG A 120 -15.13 3.59 9.75
N LEU A 121 -14.55 2.41 9.98
CA LEU A 121 -15.10 1.12 9.53
C LEU A 121 -16.37 0.71 10.31
N ALA A 122 -16.63 1.30 11.47
CA ALA A 122 -17.87 1.12 12.23
C ALA A 122 -19.06 1.91 11.67
N GLU A 123 -18.85 2.86 10.74
CA GLU A 123 -19.95 3.59 10.12
C GLU A 123 -20.90 2.66 9.35
N SER A 124 -22.20 2.96 9.39
CA SER A 124 -23.22 2.13 8.73
C SER A 124 -22.95 1.98 7.22
N GLY A 125 -22.86 0.73 6.78
CA GLY A 125 -22.56 0.33 5.40
C GLY A 125 -21.11 0.55 4.96
N GLN A 126 -20.19 0.91 5.86
CA GLN A 126 -18.79 1.18 5.53
C GLN A 126 -17.99 -0.12 5.47
N ALA A 127 -17.91 -0.74 4.29
CA ALA A 127 -17.18 -1.99 4.10
C ALA A 127 -15.67 -1.80 3.79
N TYR A 128 -15.25 -0.59 3.44
CA TYR A 128 -13.89 -0.19 3.05
C TYR A 128 -13.57 1.22 3.52
N ILE A 129 -12.31 1.66 3.42
CA ILE A 129 -11.83 2.88 4.11
C ILE A 129 -12.39 4.16 3.48
N ALA A 130 -12.05 4.43 2.23
CA ALA A 130 -12.38 5.71 1.59
C ALA A 130 -13.81 5.73 1.05
N LEU A 131 -14.20 4.66 0.36
CA LEU A 131 -15.54 4.44 -0.18
C LEU A 131 -16.24 3.33 0.59
N LYS A 132 -17.57 3.33 0.59
CA LYS A 132 -18.36 2.37 1.37
C LYS A 132 -18.36 0.98 0.74
N ASP A 133 -18.45 0.93 -0.58
CA ASP A 133 -18.88 -0.21 -1.38
C ASP A 133 -17.74 -1.04 -1.97
N ARG A 134 -16.55 -0.46 -2.14
CA ARG A 134 -15.41 -1.12 -2.78
C ARG A 134 -14.06 -0.66 -2.22
N PRO A 135 -13.02 -1.50 -2.31
CA PRO A 135 -11.68 -1.11 -1.89
C PRO A 135 -11.09 -0.11 -2.89
N THR A 136 -10.16 0.69 -2.41
CA THR A 136 -9.42 1.68 -3.19
C THR A 136 -7.94 1.63 -2.83
N ILE A 137 -7.11 2.48 -3.43
CA ILE A 137 -5.69 2.57 -3.02
C ILE A 137 -5.52 2.96 -1.54
N ALA A 138 -6.54 3.55 -0.91
CA ALA A 138 -6.55 3.78 0.53
C ALA A 138 -6.48 2.44 1.27
N ASP A 139 -7.33 1.46 0.94
CA ASP A 139 -7.34 0.15 1.59
C ASP A 139 -6.00 -0.59 1.43
N ILE A 140 -5.39 -0.52 0.24
CA ILE A 140 -4.04 -1.08 0.00
C ILE A 140 -2.99 -0.36 0.85
N SER A 141 -3.10 0.96 1.03
CA SER A 141 -2.13 1.73 1.81
C SER A 141 -2.16 1.40 3.31
N TYR A 142 -3.35 1.19 3.89
CA TYR A 142 -3.50 0.85 5.31
C TYR A 142 -3.20 -0.60 5.62
N LEU A 143 -3.52 -1.51 4.69
CA LEU A 143 -3.50 -2.96 4.96
C LEU A 143 -2.18 -3.43 5.56
N PRO A 144 -0.99 -3.13 4.99
CA PRO A 144 0.27 -3.62 5.53
C PRO A 144 0.52 -3.22 6.99
N PHE A 145 -0.04 -2.09 7.44
CA PHE A 145 0.07 -1.58 8.81
C PHE A 145 -1.08 -1.99 9.72
N SER A 146 -2.10 -2.68 9.19
CA SER A 146 -3.34 -3.00 9.92
C SER A 146 -3.75 -4.47 9.75
N MET A 147 -2.79 -5.34 9.47
CA MET A 147 -2.96 -6.81 9.51
C MET A 147 -2.80 -7.33 10.95
N PRO A 148 -3.39 -8.50 11.30
CA PRO A 148 -3.28 -9.09 12.65
C PRO A 148 -1.84 -9.17 13.19
N TYR A 149 -0.88 -9.50 12.33
CA TYR A 149 0.54 -9.55 12.70
C TYR A 149 1.09 -8.20 13.21
N MET A 150 0.62 -7.07 12.66
CA MET A 150 1.06 -5.74 13.09
C MET A 150 0.61 -5.40 14.51
N PHE A 151 -0.60 -5.80 14.88
CA PHE A 151 -1.09 -5.61 16.26
C PHE A 151 -0.22 -6.40 17.25
N ASN A 152 0.11 -7.64 16.92
CA ASN A 152 1.01 -8.47 17.71
C ASN A 152 2.41 -7.85 17.86
N LEU A 153 2.99 -7.31 16.77
CA LEU A 153 4.28 -6.60 16.81
C LEU A 153 4.25 -5.37 17.74
N PHE A 154 3.10 -4.72 17.85
CA PHE A 154 2.91 -3.56 18.70
C PHE A 154 2.50 -3.95 20.14
N GLY A 155 2.38 -5.24 20.44
CA GLY A 155 2.02 -5.76 21.76
C GLY A 155 0.58 -5.44 22.17
N VAL A 156 -0.33 -5.37 21.19
CA VAL A 156 -1.77 -5.16 21.40
C VAL A 156 -2.57 -6.23 20.66
N SER A 157 -3.84 -6.41 21.02
CA SER A 157 -4.72 -7.38 20.38
C SER A 157 -5.54 -6.70 19.28
N ILE A 158 -5.59 -7.28 18.07
CA ILE A 158 -6.47 -6.76 17.02
C ILE A 158 -7.95 -6.83 17.42
N HIS A 159 -8.32 -7.69 18.37
CA HIS A 159 -9.70 -7.82 18.86
C HIS A 159 -10.20 -6.58 19.61
N ASP A 160 -9.31 -5.66 20.00
CA ASP A 160 -9.69 -4.33 20.51
C ASP A 160 -10.21 -3.41 19.38
N TRP A 161 -9.97 -3.78 18.10
CA TRP A 161 -10.44 -3.12 16.89
C TRP A 161 -11.16 -4.11 15.94
N PRO A 162 -12.35 -4.61 16.32
CA PRO A 162 -13.04 -5.67 15.60
C PRO A 162 -13.47 -5.30 14.16
N HIS A 163 -13.67 -4.01 13.85
CA HIS A 163 -13.99 -3.62 12.47
C HIS A 163 -12.75 -3.63 11.58
N ILE A 164 -11.58 -3.26 12.13
CA ILE A 164 -10.29 -3.46 11.46
C ILE A 164 -10.05 -4.96 11.22
N ASP A 165 -10.28 -5.81 12.22
CA ASP A 165 -10.10 -7.27 12.10
C ASP A 165 -10.87 -7.81 10.89
N LYS A 166 -12.19 -7.59 10.86
CA LYS A 166 -13.09 -8.00 9.77
C LYS A 166 -12.72 -7.41 8.41
N TRP A 167 -12.33 -6.13 8.37
CA TRP A 167 -11.90 -5.48 7.12
C TRP A 167 -10.58 -6.08 6.62
N SER A 168 -9.63 -6.34 7.52
CA SER A 168 -8.33 -6.90 7.19
C SER A 168 -8.47 -8.32 6.65
N GLU A 169 -9.32 -9.16 7.25
CA GLU A 169 -9.63 -10.51 6.74
C GLU A 169 -10.17 -10.46 5.30
N LYS A 170 -11.06 -9.51 5.01
CA LYS A 170 -11.60 -9.31 3.66
C LYS A 170 -10.52 -8.93 2.66
N MET A 171 -9.62 -8.02 3.04
CA MET A 171 -8.50 -7.60 2.20
C MET A 171 -7.48 -8.72 2.01
N LEU A 172 -7.16 -9.49 3.06
CA LEU A 172 -6.32 -10.70 3.02
C LEU A 172 -6.96 -11.83 2.20
N GLY A 173 -8.28 -11.80 2.01
CA GLY A 173 -9.02 -12.72 1.15
C GLY A 173 -8.77 -12.51 -0.35
N ARG A 174 -8.20 -11.37 -0.76
CA ARG A 174 -8.02 -11.02 -2.18
C ARG A 174 -6.84 -11.77 -2.79
N GLN A 175 -7.00 -12.29 -4.00
CA GLN A 175 -5.99 -13.10 -4.67
C GLN A 175 -4.65 -12.34 -4.83
N ALA A 176 -4.68 -11.09 -5.29
CA ALA A 176 -3.49 -10.26 -5.43
C ALA A 176 -2.74 -10.09 -4.10
N VAL A 177 -3.47 -9.84 -3.01
CA VAL A 177 -2.90 -9.70 -1.66
C VAL A 177 -2.22 -10.99 -1.21
N ARG A 178 -2.89 -12.14 -1.37
CA ARG A 178 -2.32 -13.45 -1.02
C ARG A 178 -1.05 -13.74 -1.80
N THR A 179 -1.09 -13.58 -3.12
CA THR A 179 0.07 -13.79 -3.99
C THR A 179 1.27 -12.95 -3.54
N VAL A 180 1.07 -11.66 -3.24
CA VAL A 180 2.17 -10.81 -2.80
C VAL A 180 2.67 -11.20 -1.41
N LEU A 181 1.81 -11.50 -0.45
CA LEU A 181 2.23 -11.90 0.90
C LEU A 181 2.96 -13.25 0.93
N GLU A 182 2.68 -14.15 -0.01
CA GLU A 182 3.40 -15.43 -0.15
C GLU A 182 4.81 -15.27 -0.74
N GLN A 183 5.01 -14.27 -1.60
CA GLN A 183 6.25 -14.02 -2.32
C GLN A 183 7.17 -13.02 -1.61
N ALA A 184 6.61 -11.93 -1.07
CA ALA A 184 7.36 -10.80 -0.53
C ALA A 184 8.43 -11.19 0.51
N PRO A 185 8.17 -12.09 1.47
CA PRO A 185 9.19 -12.51 2.44
C PRO A 185 10.41 -13.20 1.83
N ARG A 186 10.35 -13.64 0.56
CA ARG A 186 11.44 -14.36 -0.13
C ARG A 186 12.32 -13.44 -0.98
N PHE A 187 11.86 -12.23 -1.28
CA PHE A 187 12.63 -11.31 -2.11
C PHE A 187 13.96 -10.94 -1.44
N GLY A 188 15.07 -11.19 -2.14
CA GLY A 188 16.42 -10.97 -1.63
C GLY A 188 16.93 -12.04 -0.65
N HIS A 189 16.18 -13.12 -0.45
CA HIS A 189 16.54 -14.24 0.42
C HIS A 189 16.87 -15.54 -0.35
N ASP A 190 16.38 -15.68 -1.58
CA ASP A 190 16.63 -16.84 -2.46
C ASP A 190 17.88 -16.66 -3.36
N VAL A 191 18.94 -16.00 -2.86
CA VAL A 191 20.20 -15.77 -3.59
C VAL A 191 21.33 -16.64 -3.01
#